data_AF-A0A2S6TGX4-F1
#
_entry.id   AF-A0A2S6TGX4-F1
#
_cell.length_a   1.000
_cell.length_b   1.000
_cell.length_c   1.000
_cell.angle_alpha   90.00
_cell.angle_beta   90.00
_cell.angle_gamma   90.00
#
_symmetry.space_group_name_H-M   'P 1'
#
loop_
_entity.id
_entity.type
_entity.pdbx_description
1 polymer ?
#
loop_
_entity_poly.entity_id
_entity_poly.type
_entity_poly.pdbx_seq_one_letter_code
_entity_poly.pdbx_strand_id
1 'polypeptide(L)'
;ASVFVTIQPDGEIKSDTVGKPAYDVEIKIAENGEVMFKSPGVFREYYKNPEATAKTKTEDGWCHTGDAGFFDSDGHLKIIDRAQDVAKLNDGTMFAPKYIENKLKFFSDIFEAVTFGAERDYVTAFVNIDLEAVGNWAERNAVGYASYQELASLPQVYDFIEGHIRQVNKDLMGDPNLSGSQIKRFLVLHKQLDADDGELTRTQKVRRSHIAEKYAPLIEALYSGKDECSIETEVTFEDGRKGSISADLTIRDVEVAAANAARAAE
;
A
#
# COMPACT_ATOMS: atom_id res chain seq x y z
N ALA A 1 -7.93 -0.42 -28.80
CA ALA A 1 -7.33 0.91 -28.56
C ALA A 1 -5.87 0.71 -28.20
N SER A 2 -5.00 1.58 -28.67
CA SER A 2 -3.62 1.67 -28.20
C SER A 2 -3.47 3.09 -27.70
N VAL A 3 -3.40 3.27 -26.39
CA VAL A 3 -3.31 4.59 -25.78
C VAL A 3 -1.99 4.67 -25.03
N PHE A 4 -1.25 5.73 -25.33
CA PHE A 4 0.02 6.03 -24.69
C PHE A 4 -0.16 7.39 -24.03
N VAL A 5 -0.32 7.40 -22.71
CA VAL A 5 -0.83 8.56 -21.96
C VAL A 5 0.30 9.42 -21.44
N THR A 6 1.34 8.79 -20.87
CA THR A 6 2.50 9.48 -20.30
C THR A 6 3.81 8.86 -20.79
N ILE A 7 4.87 9.66 -20.74
CA ILE A 7 6.24 9.26 -21.10
C ILE A 7 7.23 9.90 -20.14
N GLN A 8 8.27 9.16 -19.76
CA GLN A 8 9.40 9.75 -19.06
C GLN A 8 10.38 10.34 -20.09
N PRO A 9 10.58 11.67 -20.11
CA PRO A 9 11.51 12.30 -21.05
C PRO A 9 12.96 11.86 -20.82
N ASP A 10 13.77 11.90 -21.87
CA ASP A 10 15.20 11.65 -21.78
C ASP A 10 15.85 12.58 -20.74
N GLY A 11 16.65 12.01 -19.84
CA GLY A 11 17.30 12.77 -18.77
C GLY A 11 16.41 13.14 -17.58
N GLU A 12 15.12 12.82 -17.60
CA GLU A 12 14.16 13.09 -16.52
C GLU A 12 13.54 11.79 -15.96
N ILE A 13 14.34 10.73 -15.81
CA ILE A 13 13.82 9.45 -15.33
C ILE A 13 13.59 9.48 -13.82
N LYS A 14 12.34 9.33 -13.40
CA LYS A 14 11.90 9.28 -11.99
C LYS A 14 11.17 7.98 -11.71
N SER A 15 11.74 7.15 -10.84
CA SER A 15 11.23 5.80 -10.55
C SER A 15 9.85 5.76 -9.91
N ASP A 16 9.40 6.85 -9.31
CA ASP A 16 8.13 6.96 -8.59
C ASP A 16 7.01 7.67 -9.38
N THR A 17 7.24 7.95 -10.66
CA THR A 17 6.27 8.61 -11.56
C THR A 17 6.00 7.77 -12.80
N VAL A 18 4.89 8.03 -13.49
CA VAL A 18 4.61 7.47 -14.83
C VAL A 18 5.02 8.40 -15.97
N GLY A 19 5.68 9.52 -15.66
CA GLY A 19 6.16 10.49 -16.64
C GLY A 19 5.23 11.68 -16.86
N LYS A 20 5.56 12.52 -17.84
CA LYS A 20 4.77 13.68 -18.28
C LYS A 20 3.72 13.25 -19.32
N PRO A 21 2.65 14.03 -19.54
CA PRO A 21 1.71 13.77 -20.62
C PRO A 21 2.45 13.60 -21.97
N ALA A 22 2.05 12.57 -22.73
CA ALA A 22 2.59 12.34 -24.07
C ALA A 22 2.09 13.41 -25.06
N TYR A 23 2.66 13.41 -26.26
CA TYR A 23 2.27 14.34 -27.32
C TYR A 23 0.76 14.24 -27.63
N ASP A 24 0.09 15.39 -27.73
CA ASP A 24 -1.36 15.53 -27.89
C ASP A 24 -2.22 14.84 -26.81
N VAL A 25 -1.65 14.60 -25.62
CA VAL A 25 -2.40 14.10 -24.45
C VAL A 25 -2.61 15.20 -23.43
N GLU A 26 -3.86 15.44 -23.10
CA GLU A 26 -4.24 16.29 -21.97
C GLU A 26 -4.54 15.40 -20.76
N ILE A 27 -4.06 15.79 -19.59
CA ILE A 27 -4.32 15.09 -18.32
C ILE A 27 -4.78 16.13 -17.29
N LYS A 28 -5.79 15.77 -16.51
CA LYS A 28 -6.23 16.55 -15.35
C LYS A 28 -6.48 15.63 -14.17
N ILE A 29 -6.42 16.20 -12.97
CA ILE A 29 -6.85 15.54 -11.73
C ILE A 29 -8.24 16.07 -11.40
N ALA A 30 -9.22 15.17 -11.29
CA ALA A 30 -10.57 15.51 -10.88
C ALA A 30 -10.61 15.89 -9.39
N GLU A 31 -11.70 16.51 -8.92
CA GLU A 31 -11.85 16.96 -7.53
C GLU A 31 -11.72 15.82 -6.50
N ASN A 32 -12.10 14.61 -6.89
CA ASN A 32 -11.95 13.39 -6.09
C ASN A 32 -10.53 12.79 -6.14
N GLY A 33 -9.57 13.43 -6.82
CA GLY A 33 -8.20 12.95 -7.00
C GLY A 33 -8.00 11.98 -8.16
N GLU A 34 -9.05 11.65 -8.92
CA GLU A 34 -8.96 10.72 -10.06
C GLU A 34 -8.22 11.37 -11.23
N VAL A 35 -7.29 10.63 -11.83
CA VAL A 35 -6.64 11.00 -13.09
C VAL A 35 -7.61 10.81 -14.24
N MET A 36 -7.83 11.87 -15.01
CA MET A 36 -8.57 11.82 -16.27
C MET A 36 -7.66 12.22 -17.41
N PHE A 37 -7.81 11.60 -18.58
CA PHE A 37 -7.04 11.97 -19.76
C PHE A 37 -7.91 12.15 -21.00
N LYS A 38 -7.41 12.92 -21.94
CA LYS A 38 -7.97 13.07 -23.29
C LYS A 38 -6.84 12.87 -24.29
N SER A 39 -7.05 11.98 -25.26
CA SER A 39 -6.02 11.57 -26.22
C SER A 39 -6.64 11.14 -27.54
N PRO A 40 -5.98 11.38 -28.69
CA PRO A 40 -6.36 10.83 -30.00
C PRO A 40 -6.46 9.30 -30.01
N GLY A 41 -5.72 8.61 -29.14
CA GLY A 41 -5.68 7.14 -29.06
C GLY A 41 -6.77 6.49 -28.20
N VAL A 42 -7.65 7.29 -27.58
CA VAL A 42 -8.72 6.77 -26.70
C VAL A 42 -9.67 5.86 -27.47
N PHE A 43 -10.18 4.82 -26.80
CA PHE A 43 -11.16 3.92 -27.40
C PHE A 43 -12.48 4.65 -27.75
N ARG A 44 -13.18 4.15 -28.77
CA ARG A 44 -14.47 4.74 -29.20
C ARG A 44 -15.58 4.47 -28.18
N GLU A 45 -15.84 3.20 -27.93
CA GLU A 45 -16.92 2.71 -27.05
C GLU A 45 -16.67 1.26 -26.67
N TYR A 46 -17.30 0.80 -25.60
CA TYR A 46 -17.39 -0.62 -25.31
C TYR A 46 -18.44 -1.27 -26.23
N TYR A 47 -18.07 -2.39 -26.83
CA TYR A 47 -18.95 -3.10 -27.77
C TYR A 47 -20.28 -3.49 -27.11
N LYS A 48 -21.38 -2.99 -27.67
CA LYS A 48 -22.76 -3.22 -27.20
C LYS A 48 -23.01 -2.79 -25.74
N ASN A 49 -22.19 -1.88 -25.19
CA ASN A 49 -22.35 -1.41 -23.82
C ASN A 49 -22.29 0.13 -23.73
N PRO A 50 -23.38 0.82 -24.13
CA PRO A 50 -23.44 2.28 -24.09
C PRO A 50 -23.37 2.83 -22.66
N GLU A 51 -23.93 2.12 -21.68
CA GLU A 51 -23.90 2.54 -20.27
C GLU A 51 -22.47 2.57 -19.72
N ALA A 52 -21.69 1.49 -19.92
CA ALA A 52 -20.29 1.48 -19.49
C ALA A 52 -19.44 2.53 -20.24
N THR A 53 -19.79 2.81 -21.50
CA THR A 53 -19.11 3.84 -22.30
C THR A 53 -19.35 5.22 -21.70
N ALA A 54 -20.60 5.56 -21.39
CA ALA A 54 -20.95 6.85 -20.79
C ALA A 54 -20.40 7.01 -19.37
N LYS A 55 -20.25 5.91 -18.60
CA LYS A 55 -19.59 5.94 -17.29
C LYS A 55 -18.08 6.16 -17.37
N THR A 56 -17.44 5.72 -18.46
CA THR A 56 -15.98 5.81 -18.60
C THR A 56 -15.55 7.09 -19.31
N LYS A 57 -16.39 7.63 -20.20
CA LYS A 57 -16.04 8.77 -21.04
C LYS A 57 -17.10 9.87 -20.93
N THR A 58 -16.63 11.06 -20.63
CA THR A 58 -17.47 12.27 -20.56
C THR A 58 -17.81 12.77 -21.96
N GLU A 59 -18.84 13.61 -22.07
CA GLU A 59 -19.28 14.17 -23.36
C GLU A 59 -18.23 15.08 -24.01
N ASP A 60 -17.41 15.76 -23.21
CA ASP A 60 -16.29 16.62 -23.64
C ASP A 60 -15.00 15.85 -23.96
N GLY A 61 -15.04 14.51 -23.88
CA GLY A 61 -14.01 13.61 -24.40
C GLY A 61 -12.95 13.17 -23.39
N TRP A 62 -13.13 13.44 -22.10
CA TRP A 62 -12.24 12.92 -21.06
C TRP A 62 -12.58 11.46 -20.73
N CYS A 63 -11.55 10.68 -20.44
CA CYS A 63 -11.64 9.30 -20.01
C CYS A 63 -11.25 9.18 -18.53
N HIS A 64 -12.12 8.54 -17.75
CA HIS A 64 -11.87 8.10 -16.40
C HIS A 64 -10.90 6.92 -16.39
N THR A 65 -9.85 6.99 -15.57
CA THR A 65 -8.87 5.90 -15.39
C THR A 65 -9.25 4.98 -14.23
N GLY A 66 -9.99 5.53 -13.26
CA GLY A 66 -10.21 4.95 -11.94
C GLY A 66 -8.97 4.94 -11.05
N ASP A 67 -7.88 5.60 -11.46
CA ASP A 67 -6.63 5.72 -10.70
C ASP A 67 -6.55 7.11 -10.08
N ALA A 68 -6.10 7.19 -8.83
CA ALA A 68 -5.79 8.45 -8.16
C ALA A 68 -4.34 8.84 -8.42
N GLY A 69 -4.10 10.14 -8.55
CA GLY A 69 -2.77 10.66 -8.80
C GLY A 69 -2.66 12.15 -8.62
N PHE A 70 -1.43 12.64 -8.72
CA PHE A 70 -1.11 14.06 -8.71
C PHE A 70 0.16 14.33 -9.50
N PHE A 71 0.36 15.57 -9.92
CA PHE A 71 1.60 15.99 -10.55
C PHE A 71 2.62 16.39 -9.49
N ASP A 72 3.88 16.00 -9.70
CA ASP A 72 4.99 16.57 -8.95
C ASP A 72 5.39 17.96 -9.45
N SER A 73 6.39 18.56 -8.80
CA SER A 73 6.87 19.92 -9.12
C SER A 73 7.44 20.07 -10.53
N ASP A 74 7.87 18.98 -11.17
CA ASP A 74 8.44 18.99 -12.51
C ASP A 74 7.42 18.59 -13.59
N GLY A 75 6.15 18.40 -13.19
CA GLY A 75 5.04 18.05 -14.09
C GLY A 75 4.96 16.57 -14.43
N HIS A 76 5.61 15.69 -13.66
CA HIS A 76 5.45 14.24 -13.83
C HIS A 76 4.23 13.74 -13.03
N LEU A 77 3.43 12.88 -13.66
CA LEU A 77 2.27 12.27 -13.02
C LEU A 77 2.71 11.13 -12.10
N LYS A 78 2.27 11.16 -10.85
CA LYS A 78 2.35 10.04 -9.91
C LYS A 78 0.99 9.36 -9.80
N ILE A 79 0.99 8.04 -9.93
CA ILE A 79 -0.19 7.20 -9.66
C ILE A 79 -0.01 6.59 -8.27
N ILE A 80 -0.98 6.80 -7.39
CA ILE A 80 -0.86 6.40 -5.99
C ILE A 80 -1.69 5.17 -5.64
N ASP A 81 -2.96 5.13 -6.05
CA ASP A 81 -3.85 4.00 -5.79
C ASP A 81 -5.04 4.04 -6.76
N ARG A 82 -6.00 3.16 -6.60
CA ARG A 82 -7.32 3.31 -7.22
C ARG A 82 -8.06 4.44 -6.52
N ALA A 83 -8.76 5.28 -7.28
CA ALA A 83 -9.49 6.43 -6.74
C ALA A 83 -10.51 6.04 -5.65
N GLN A 84 -11.13 4.87 -5.77
CA GLN A 84 -12.06 4.33 -4.77
C GLN A 84 -11.38 3.80 -3.49
N ASP A 85 -10.07 3.51 -3.54
CA ASP A 85 -9.31 2.93 -2.44
C ASP A 85 -8.53 4.00 -1.65
N VAL A 86 -8.40 5.22 -2.19
CA VAL A 86 -7.84 6.36 -1.45
C VAL A 86 -8.83 6.79 -0.38
N ALA A 87 -8.34 6.85 0.86
CA ALA A 87 -9.09 7.31 2.02
C ALA A 87 -8.41 8.51 2.66
N LYS A 88 -8.93 8.94 3.81
CA LYS A 88 -8.34 10.00 4.62
C LYS A 88 -8.19 9.55 6.07
N LEU A 89 -7.15 10.07 6.72
CA LEU A 89 -7.05 10.08 8.17
C LEU A 89 -8.10 11.05 8.76
N ASN A 90 -8.28 11.02 10.08
CA ASN A 90 -9.24 11.88 10.79
C ASN A 90 -8.95 13.38 10.64
N ASP A 91 -7.69 13.76 10.42
CA ASP A 91 -7.26 15.14 10.20
C ASP A 91 -7.41 15.60 8.73
N GLY A 92 -7.92 14.74 7.85
CA GLY A 92 -8.08 15.01 6.41
C GLY A 92 -6.85 14.67 5.56
N THR A 93 -5.75 14.23 6.17
CA THR A 93 -4.55 13.76 5.46
C THR A 93 -4.91 12.63 4.51
N MET A 94 -4.39 12.66 3.29
CA MET A 94 -4.59 11.61 2.30
C MET A 94 -3.92 10.31 2.74
N PHE A 95 -4.65 9.20 2.63
CA PHE A 95 -4.16 7.85 2.88
C PHE A 95 -4.36 6.99 1.64
N ALA A 96 -3.25 6.65 0.98
CA ALA A 96 -3.22 5.79 -0.20
C ALA A 96 -2.54 4.45 0.18
N PRO A 97 -3.30 3.44 0.60
CA PRO A 97 -2.73 2.25 1.24
C PRO A 97 -1.81 1.47 0.30
N LYS A 98 -2.20 1.26 -0.98
CA LYS A 98 -1.35 0.48 -1.90
C LYS A 98 -0.05 1.20 -2.23
N TYR A 99 -0.02 2.53 -2.20
CA TYR A 99 1.21 3.28 -2.42
C TYR A 99 2.24 2.95 -1.34
N ILE A 100 1.82 2.98 -0.08
CA ILE A 100 2.67 2.71 1.09
C ILE A 100 3.07 1.23 1.10
N GLU A 101 2.13 0.32 0.85
CA GLU A 101 2.39 -1.12 0.79
C GLU A 101 3.38 -1.48 -0.33
N ASN A 102 3.23 -0.92 -1.53
CA ASN A 102 4.14 -1.18 -2.64
C ASN A 102 5.56 -0.65 -2.34
N LYS A 103 5.69 0.47 -1.62
CA LYS A 103 6.99 0.96 -1.15
C LYS A 103 7.64 0.00 -0.16
N LEU A 104 6.87 -0.60 0.76
CA LEU A 104 7.38 -1.63 1.67
C LEU A 104 7.78 -2.90 0.91
N LYS A 105 6.98 -3.33 -0.06
CA LYS A 105 7.24 -4.54 -0.87
C LYS A 105 8.37 -4.38 -1.88
N PHE A 106 8.92 -3.18 -2.03
CA PHE A 106 10.15 -2.96 -2.79
C PHE A 106 11.39 -3.54 -2.07
N PHE A 107 11.31 -3.73 -0.75
CA PHE A 107 12.32 -4.43 0.01
C PHE A 107 12.07 -5.93 -0.10
N SER A 108 13.07 -6.69 -0.58
CA SER A 108 12.95 -8.14 -0.80
C SER A 108 12.66 -8.93 0.48
N ASP A 109 12.91 -8.33 1.65
CA ASP A 109 12.65 -8.91 2.96
C ASP A 109 11.17 -8.86 3.36
N ILE A 110 10.34 -8.08 2.64
CA ILE A 110 8.91 -7.92 2.90
C ILE A 110 8.14 -8.63 1.79
N PHE A 111 7.51 -9.75 2.14
CA PHE A 111 6.66 -10.51 1.23
C PHE A 111 5.33 -9.80 0.95
N GLU A 112 4.68 -9.32 2.02
CA GLU A 112 3.41 -8.62 1.92
C GLU A 112 3.30 -7.55 3.02
N ALA A 113 2.57 -6.49 2.74
CA ALA A 113 2.25 -5.45 3.71
C ALA A 113 0.78 -5.07 3.60
N VAL A 114 0.13 -4.81 4.74
CA VAL A 114 -1.23 -4.28 4.76
C VAL A 114 -1.25 -3.06 5.67
N THR A 115 -1.61 -1.92 5.11
CA THR A 115 -1.67 -0.66 5.84
C THR A 115 -3.11 -0.30 6.22
N PHE A 116 -3.26 0.35 7.36
CA PHE A 116 -4.52 0.82 7.91
C PHE A 116 -4.38 2.29 8.27
N GLY A 117 -5.43 3.08 8.08
CA GLY A 117 -5.38 4.52 8.31
C GLY A 117 -6.69 5.25 7.99
N ALA A 118 -7.54 4.67 7.14
CA ALA A 118 -8.86 5.21 6.85
C ALA A 118 -9.65 5.46 8.14
N GLU A 119 -10.06 6.71 8.36
CA GLU A 119 -10.80 7.15 9.56
C GLU A 119 -10.07 6.85 10.88
N ARG A 120 -8.73 6.95 10.86
CA ARG A 120 -7.85 6.81 12.03
C ARG A 120 -6.94 8.02 12.16
N ASP A 121 -6.30 8.18 13.31
CA ASP A 121 -5.44 9.32 13.61
C ASP A 121 -4.04 9.22 12.99
N TYR A 122 -3.62 8.02 12.58
CA TYR A 122 -2.30 7.76 12.00
C TYR A 122 -2.32 6.45 11.21
N VAL A 123 -1.32 6.26 10.35
CA VAL A 123 -1.17 5.01 9.59
C VAL A 123 -0.49 3.95 10.44
N THR A 124 -0.96 2.71 10.33
CA THR A 124 -0.34 1.52 10.91
C THR A 124 -0.16 0.44 9.86
N ALA A 125 0.72 -0.54 10.12
CA ALA A 125 1.03 -1.60 9.16
C ALA A 125 1.10 -3.00 9.79
N PHE A 126 0.58 -3.97 9.06
CA PHE A 126 1.02 -5.37 9.15
C PHE A 126 2.13 -5.61 8.13
N VAL A 127 3.12 -6.40 8.54
CA VAL A 127 4.20 -6.86 7.66
C VAL A 127 4.27 -8.37 7.70
N ASN A 128 4.34 -9.00 6.54
CA ASN A 128 4.86 -10.35 6.38
C ASN A 128 6.29 -10.30 5.89
N ILE A 129 7.17 -11.00 6.57
CA ILE A 129 8.51 -11.22 6.08
C ILE A 129 8.52 -12.23 4.93
N ASP A 130 9.47 -12.06 4.02
CA ASP A 130 9.85 -13.12 3.10
C ASP A 130 10.76 -14.11 3.84
N LEU A 131 10.31 -15.36 3.95
CA LEU A 131 11.01 -16.38 4.74
C LEU A 131 12.40 -16.70 4.18
N GLU A 132 12.56 -16.67 2.85
CA GLU A 132 13.83 -16.98 2.22
C GLU A 132 14.81 -15.81 2.37
N ALA A 133 14.38 -14.59 2.08
CA ALA A 133 15.23 -13.40 2.21
C ALA A 133 15.66 -13.17 3.66
N VAL A 134 14.71 -13.18 4.60
CA VAL A 134 15.01 -12.95 6.02
C VAL A 134 15.72 -14.15 6.64
N GLY A 135 15.45 -15.38 6.19
CA GLY A 135 16.21 -16.57 6.59
C GLY A 135 17.68 -16.48 6.19
N ASN A 136 17.96 -16.08 4.94
CA ASN A 136 19.34 -15.83 4.47
C ASN A 136 20.04 -14.72 5.27
N TRP A 137 19.32 -13.66 5.64
CA TRP A 137 19.83 -12.63 6.54
C TRP A 137 20.13 -13.19 7.94
N ALA A 138 19.24 -14.00 8.50
CA ALA A 138 19.39 -14.60 9.82
C ALA A 138 20.62 -15.51 9.88
N GLU A 139 20.84 -16.36 8.89
CA GLU A 139 22.04 -17.21 8.79
C GLU A 139 23.34 -16.39 8.78
N ARG A 140 23.40 -15.32 7.98
CA ARG A 140 24.58 -14.43 7.89
C ARG A 140 24.87 -13.69 9.19
N ASN A 141 23.86 -13.50 10.04
CA ASN A 141 23.96 -12.82 11.33
C ASN A 141 23.98 -13.79 12.53
N ALA A 142 24.13 -15.10 12.28
CA ALA A 142 24.12 -16.15 13.31
C ALA A 142 22.86 -16.14 14.19
N VAL A 143 21.71 -15.82 13.60
CA VAL A 143 20.40 -15.85 14.23
C VAL A 143 19.73 -17.19 13.94
N GLY A 144 19.57 -18.02 14.97
CA GLY A 144 18.87 -19.31 14.86
C GLY A 144 17.36 -19.13 14.96
N TYR A 145 16.61 -19.92 14.18
CA TYR A 145 15.16 -20.03 14.24
C TYR A 145 14.74 -21.44 13.75
N ALA A 146 13.58 -21.93 14.18
CA ALA A 146 13.04 -23.23 13.78
C ALA A 146 11.77 -23.13 12.92
N SER A 147 11.16 -21.95 12.82
CA SER A 147 9.93 -21.75 12.04
C SER A 147 9.78 -20.30 11.58
N TYR A 148 8.87 -20.06 10.62
CA TYR A 148 8.48 -18.70 10.22
C TYR A 148 7.99 -17.89 11.43
N GLN A 149 7.13 -18.46 12.27
CA GLN A 149 6.55 -17.76 13.42
C GLN A 149 7.63 -17.32 14.42
N GLU A 150 8.62 -18.17 14.67
CA GLU A 150 9.76 -17.83 15.53
C GLU A 150 10.62 -16.73 14.90
N LEU A 151 10.99 -16.86 13.62
CA LEU A 151 11.77 -15.85 12.93
C LEU A 151 11.07 -14.48 12.93
N ALA A 152 9.77 -14.47 12.62
CA ALA A 152 8.94 -13.27 12.57
C ALA A 152 8.77 -12.59 13.94
N SER A 153 8.94 -13.31 15.06
CA SER A 153 8.83 -12.75 16.41
C SER A 153 10.16 -12.26 16.99
N LEU A 154 11.30 -12.55 16.34
CA LEU A 154 12.61 -12.17 16.86
C LEU A 154 12.77 -10.63 16.92
N PRO A 155 13.27 -10.07 18.02
CA PRO A 155 13.55 -8.65 18.14
C PRO A 155 14.45 -8.12 17.01
N GLN A 156 15.44 -8.92 16.57
CA GLN A 156 16.35 -8.54 15.50
C GLN A 156 15.64 -8.43 14.13
N VAL A 157 14.60 -9.23 13.89
CA VAL A 157 13.76 -9.10 12.68
C VAL A 157 12.89 -7.86 12.77
N TYR A 158 12.33 -7.56 13.93
CA TYR A 158 11.62 -6.29 14.11
C TYR A 158 12.53 -5.08 13.90
N ASP A 159 13.76 -5.08 14.44
CA ASP A 159 14.74 -4.00 14.23
C ASP A 159 15.03 -3.80 12.73
N PHE A 160 15.16 -4.92 12.01
CA PHE A 160 15.42 -4.93 10.58
C PHE A 160 14.25 -4.36 9.76
N ILE A 161 13.02 -4.84 10.03
CA ILE A 161 11.80 -4.35 9.37
C ILE A 161 11.51 -2.89 9.73
N GLU A 162 11.76 -2.48 10.98
CA GLU A 162 11.63 -1.09 11.41
C GLU A 162 12.56 -0.17 10.60
N GLY A 163 13.77 -0.63 10.25
CA GLY A 163 14.69 0.07 9.35
C GLY A 163 14.07 0.36 7.98
N HIS A 164 13.41 -0.63 7.38
CA HIS A 164 12.70 -0.47 6.10
C HIS A 164 11.53 0.50 6.21
N ILE A 165 10.73 0.40 7.29
CA ILE A 165 9.62 1.33 7.56
C ILE A 165 10.13 2.76 7.74
N ARG A 166 11.23 2.97 8.46
CA ARG A 166 11.86 4.29 8.60
C ARG A 166 12.29 4.87 7.26
N GLN A 167 12.82 4.04 6.35
CA GLN A 167 13.16 4.48 5.00
C GLN A 167 11.91 4.85 4.20
N VAL A 168 10.84 4.06 4.25
CA VAL A 168 9.55 4.41 3.62
C VAL A 168 8.98 5.71 4.20
N ASN A 169 9.01 5.87 5.51
CA ASN A 169 8.58 7.10 6.18
C ASN A 169 9.39 8.32 5.75
N LYS A 170 10.69 8.17 5.51
CA LYS A 170 11.55 9.23 4.98
C LYS A 170 11.18 9.58 3.53
N ASP A 171 10.89 8.59 2.71
CA ASP A 171 10.44 8.82 1.33
C ASP A 171 9.10 9.56 1.29
N LEU A 172 8.14 9.16 2.13
CA LEU A 172 6.84 9.81 2.24
C LEU A 172 6.98 11.27 2.67
N MET A 173 7.91 11.57 3.58
CA MET A 173 8.22 12.95 3.99
C MET A 173 8.76 13.82 2.86
N GLY A 174 9.38 13.23 1.85
CA GLY A 174 9.85 13.94 0.67
C GLY A 174 8.71 14.39 -0.26
N ASP A 175 7.49 13.86 -0.10
CA ASP A 175 6.34 14.18 -0.95
C ASP A 175 5.29 15.00 -0.17
N PRO A 176 5.06 16.28 -0.53
CA PRO A 176 4.10 17.14 0.15
C PRO A 176 2.65 16.62 0.17
N ASN A 177 2.30 15.74 -0.77
CA ASN A 177 0.96 15.16 -0.82
C ASN A 177 0.77 13.98 0.14
N LEU A 178 1.87 13.35 0.57
CA LEU A 178 1.87 12.09 1.31
C LEU A 178 2.61 12.17 2.66
N SER A 179 3.28 13.28 2.96
CA SER A 179 4.08 13.45 4.18
C SER A 179 3.32 13.19 5.49
N GLY A 180 2.01 13.39 5.52
CA GLY A 180 1.19 13.10 6.71
C GLY A 180 0.83 11.62 6.90
N SER A 181 1.10 10.75 5.93
CA SER A 181 0.70 9.34 5.94
C SER A 181 1.81 8.37 6.38
N GLN A 182 2.76 8.86 7.18
CA GLN A 182 3.83 8.03 7.74
C GLN A 182 3.26 6.92 8.64
N ILE A 183 3.87 5.73 8.56
CA ILE A 183 3.54 4.59 9.40
C ILE A 183 4.05 4.87 10.81
N LYS A 184 3.14 4.99 11.77
CA LYS A 184 3.46 5.27 13.16
C LYS A 184 3.65 4.01 14.01
N ARG A 185 2.91 2.95 13.69
CA ARG A 185 2.99 1.68 14.41
C ARG A 185 2.91 0.49 13.48
N PHE A 186 3.60 -0.59 13.80
CA PHE A 186 3.53 -1.82 13.01
C PHE A 186 3.66 -3.07 13.87
N LEU A 187 3.33 -4.20 13.26
CA LEU A 187 3.69 -5.53 13.76
C LEU A 187 4.10 -6.44 12.61
N VAL A 188 4.82 -7.52 12.93
CA VAL A 188 5.14 -8.59 11.98
C VAL A 188 4.19 -9.75 12.24
N LEU A 189 3.43 -10.14 11.21
CA LEU A 189 2.45 -11.21 11.31
C LEU A 189 3.14 -12.57 11.50
N HIS A 190 2.59 -13.35 12.44
CA HIS A 190 3.04 -14.69 12.86
C HIS A 190 2.88 -15.80 11.81
N LYS A 191 2.14 -15.52 10.72
CA LYS A 191 2.06 -16.35 9.51
C LYS A 191 2.03 -15.47 8.27
N GLN A 192 2.44 -16.01 7.12
CA GLN A 192 2.24 -15.36 5.82
C GLN A 192 0.76 -15.33 5.45
N LEU A 193 0.29 -14.23 4.83
CA LEU A 193 -1.06 -14.16 4.29
C LEU A 193 -1.23 -15.17 3.15
N ASP A 194 -2.37 -15.88 3.15
CA ASP A 194 -2.62 -16.98 2.21
C ASP A 194 -3.95 -16.84 1.46
N ALA A 195 -3.99 -17.31 0.21
CA ALA A 195 -5.21 -17.35 -0.58
C ALA A 195 -6.22 -18.40 -0.08
N ASP A 196 -5.75 -19.53 0.45
CA ASP A 196 -6.57 -20.61 0.99
C ASP A 196 -7.25 -20.21 2.31
N ASP A 197 -6.65 -19.27 3.03
CA ASP A 197 -7.24 -18.63 4.22
C ASP A 197 -8.18 -17.48 3.87
N GLY A 198 -8.35 -17.18 2.58
CA GLY A 198 -9.18 -16.11 2.06
C GLY A 198 -8.59 -14.71 2.23
N GLU A 199 -7.33 -14.61 2.66
CA GLU A 199 -6.62 -13.35 2.95
C GLU A 199 -6.10 -12.69 1.67
N LEU A 200 -5.71 -13.53 0.70
CA LEU A 200 -5.31 -13.13 -0.65
C LEU A 200 -6.27 -13.69 -1.71
N THR A 201 -6.28 -13.09 -2.89
CA THR A 201 -6.78 -13.77 -4.10
C THR A 201 -5.72 -14.77 -4.60
N ARG A 202 -6.11 -15.68 -5.49
CA ARG A 202 -5.14 -16.56 -6.19
C ARG A 202 -4.10 -15.79 -7.04
N THR A 203 -4.38 -14.53 -7.34
CA THR A 203 -3.45 -13.59 -7.99
C THR A 203 -2.68 -12.73 -6.98
N GLN A 204 -2.63 -13.16 -5.72
CA GLN A 204 -1.90 -12.51 -4.62
C GLN A 204 -2.34 -11.07 -4.32
N LYS A 205 -3.62 -10.74 -4.56
CA LYS A 205 -4.17 -9.44 -4.15
C LYS A 205 -4.78 -9.55 -2.76
N VAL A 206 -4.44 -8.63 -1.87
CA VAL A 206 -4.98 -8.55 -0.51
C VAL A 206 -6.51 -8.35 -0.53
N ARG A 207 -7.24 -9.20 0.20
CA ARG A 207 -8.68 -9.07 0.44
C ARG A 207 -8.92 -8.28 1.72
N ARG A 208 -8.79 -6.96 1.65
CA ARG A 208 -8.80 -6.05 2.81
C ARG A 208 -9.97 -6.23 3.76
N SER A 209 -11.19 -6.43 3.26
CA SER A 209 -12.36 -6.65 4.11
C SER A 209 -12.22 -7.92 4.97
N HIS A 210 -11.67 -8.98 4.39
CA HIS A 210 -11.41 -10.25 5.08
C HIS A 210 -10.26 -10.11 6.08
N ILE A 211 -9.20 -9.38 5.72
CA ILE A 211 -8.13 -9.03 6.67
C ILE A 211 -8.68 -8.24 7.86
N ALA A 212 -9.49 -7.23 7.60
CA ALA A 212 -10.06 -6.37 8.64
C ALA A 212 -10.94 -7.15 9.62
N GLU A 213 -11.73 -8.10 9.13
CA GLU A 213 -12.55 -8.99 9.97
C GLU A 213 -11.69 -9.98 10.76
N LYS A 214 -10.84 -10.74 10.07
CA LYS A 214 -10.05 -11.83 10.66
C LYS A 214 -9.03 -11.34 11.69
N TYR A 215 -8.40 -10.20 11.39
CA TYR A 215 -7.34 -9.62 12.21
C TYR A 215 -7.82 -8.40 13.03
N ALA A 216 -9.13 -8.22 13.20
CA ALA A 216 -9.70 -7.13 13.99
C ALA A 216 -9.02 -6.95 15.37
N PRO A 217 -8.71 -8.03 16.14
CA PRO A 217 -8.02 -7.86 17.43
C PRO A 217 -6.65 -7.19 17.31
N LEU A 218 -5.87 -7.54 16.27
CA LEU A 218 -4.55 -6.95 16.02
C LEU A 218 -4.66 -5.51 15.52
N ILE A 219 -5.65 -5.21 14.67
CA ILE A 219 -5.90 -3.86 14.17
C ILE A 219 -6.28 -2.95 15.34
N GLU A 220 -7.21 -3.37 16.20
CA GLU A 220 -7.57 -2.58 17.38
C GLU A 220 -6.40 -2.43 18.34
N ALA A 221 -5.57 -3.48 18.50
CA ALA A 221 -4.38 -3.39 19.33
C ALA A 221 -3.40 -2.30 18.84
N LEU A 222 -3.19 -2.20 17.52
CA LEU A 222 -2.36 -1.14 16.92
C LEU A 222 -2.84 0.26 17.34
N TYR A 223 -4.14 0.50 17.47
CA TYR A 223 -4.69 1.80 17.88
C TYR A 223 -4.93 1.97 19.39
N SER A 224 -4.77 0.91 20.19
CA SER A 224 -5.10 0.91 21.62
C SER A 224 -3.98 1.36 22.56
N GLY A 225 -2.78 1.65 22.03
CA GLY A 225 -1.59 1.96 22.83
C GLY A 225 -0.93 0.74 23.49
N LYS A 226 -1.39 -0.48 23.17
CA LYS A 226 -0.71 -1.72 23.58
C LYS A 226 0.57 -1.93 22.77
N ASP A 227 1.52 -2.60 23.40
CA ASP A 227 2.79 -3.02 22.80
C ASP A 227 2.83 -4.52 22.49
N GLU A 228 1.80 -5.27 22.91
CA GLU A 228 1.66 -6.69 22.65
C GLU A 228 0.19 -7.06 22.43
N CYS A 229 -0.05 -8.07 21.59
CA CYS A 229 -1.38 -8.62 21.38
C CYS A 229 -1.33 -10.10 21.00
N SER A 230 -2.16 -10.91 21.66
CA SER A 230 -2.39 -12.30 21.29
C SER A 230 -3.45 -12.41 20.20
N ILE A 231 -3.30 -13.38 19.30
CA ILE A 231 -4.34 -13.77 18.35
C ILE A 231 -4.34 -15.29 18.20
N GLU A 232 -5.52 -15.85 17.94
CA GLU A 232 -5.70 -17.21 17.43
C GLU A 232 -6.33 -17.10 16.04
N THR A 233 -5.64 -17.63 15.03
CA THR A 233 -5.99 -17.49 13.62
C THR A 233 -6.29 -18.85 13.03
N GLU A 234 -7.47 -19.03 12.42
CA GLU A 234 -7.76 -20.24 11.64
C GLU A 234 -6.89 -20.29 10.38
N VAL A 235 -6.29 -21.45 10.12
CA VAL A 235 -5.47 -21.75 8.94
C VAL A 235 -5.99 -22.99 8.24
N THR A 236 -5.93 -22.97 6.91
CA THR A 236 -6.24 -24.09 6.03
C THR A 236 -4.94 -24.73 5.56
N PHE A 237 -4.71 -25.99 5.90
CA PHE A 237 -3.55 -26.76 5.43
C PHE A 237 -3.75 -27.21 3.97
N GLU A 238 -2.66 -27.59 3.30
CA GLU A 238 -2.68 -28.02 1.89
C GLU A 238 -3.64 -29.20 1.62
N ASP A 239 -3.89 -30.03 2.62
CA ASP A 239 -4.83 -31.15 2.54
C ASP A 239 -6.29 -30.76 2.81
N GLY A 240 -6.57 -29.46 2.95
CA GLY A 240 -7.89 -28.89 3.20
C GLY A 240 -8.36 -28.96 4.65
N ARG A 241 -7.56 -29.52 5.57
CA ARG A 241 -7.89 -29.48 7.00
C ARG A 241 -7.79 -28.06 7.52
N LYS A 242 -8.68 -27.72 8.46
CA LYS A 242 -8.60 -26.48 9.23
C LYS A 242 -7.92 -26.73 10.57
N GLY A 243 -7.06 -25.82 10.98
CA GLY A 243 -6.50 -25.75 12.32
C GLY A 243 -6.45 -24.31 12.81
N SER A 244 -5.89 -24.10 14.00
CA SER A 244 -5.60 -22.76 14.51
C SER A 244 -4.11 -22.61 14.81
N ILE A 245 -3.61 -21.41 14.58
CA ILE A 245 -2.28 -20.97 15.02
C ILE A 245 -2.49 -19.80 15.97
N SER A 246 -1.89 -19.89 17.15
CA SER A 246 -1.89 -18.81 18.12
C SER A 246 -0.51 -18.19 18.22
N ALA A 247 -0.48 -16.87 18.42
CA ALA A 247 0.75 -16.13 18.59
C ALA A 247 0.54 -14.91 19.48
N ASP A 248 1.59 -14.56 20.22
CA ASP A 248 1.74 -13.25 20.86
C ASP A 248 2.62 -12.40 19.95
N LEU A 249 2.09 -11.25 19.53
CA LEU A 249 2.77 -10.33 18.62
C LEU A 249 3.17 -9.07 19.38
N THR A 250 4.41 -8.64 19.18
CA THR A 250 4.88 -7.31 19.58
C THR A 250 4.37 -6.25 18.60
N ILE A 251 3.96 -5.11 19.13
CA ILE A 251 3.63 -3.91 18.39
C ILE A 251 4.75 -2.91 18.65
N ARG A 252 5.28 -2.31 17.58
CA ARG A 252 6.34 -1.31 17.69
C ARG A 252 5.90 0.04 17.17
N ASP A 253 6.34 1.06 17.87
CA ASP A 253 6.24 2.46 17.44
C ASP A 253 7.42 2.78 16.53
N VAL A 254 7.16 3.59 15.51
CA VAL A 254 8.18 4.14 14.63
C VAL A 254 8.11 5.66 14.72
N GLU A 255 9.27 6.28 14.90
CA GLU A 255 9.36 7.74 14.92
C GLU A 255 8.89 8.31 13.57
N VAL A 256 7.92 9.23 13.65
CA VAL A 256 7.40 9.99 12.51
C VAL A 256 7.87 11.43 12.62
N ALA A 257 8.15 12.05 11.49
CA ALA A 257 8.55 13.45 11.48
C ALA A 257 7.30 14.32 11.55
N ALA A 258 7.44 15.56 12.02
CA ALA A 258 6.35 16.52 11.88
C ALA A 258 6.12 16.75 10.37
N ALA A 259 4.96 16.36 9.86
CA ALA A 259 4.60 16.62 8.47
C ALA A 259 4.70 18.13 8.20
N ASN A 260 5.26 18.51 7.05
CA ASN A 260 5.30 19.91 6.66
C ASN A 260 3.86 20.43 6.56
N ALA A 261 3.49 21.37 7.43
CA ALA A 261 2.16 21.95 7.53
C ALA A 261 1.82 22.90 6.36
N ALA A 262 1.98 22.43 5.12
CA ALA A 262 1.82 23.24 3.91
C ALA A 262 0.44 23.12 3.24
N ARG A 263 -0.55 22.48 3.87
CA ARG A 263 -1.89 22.27 3.27
C ARG A 263 -3.06 22.72 4.15
N ALA A 264 -2.94 23.88 4.78
CA ALA A 264 -4.07 24.55 5.44
C ALA A 264 -4.45 25.90 4.80
N ALA A 265 -3.99 26.20 3.58
CA ALA A 265 -4.35 27.44 2.90
C ALA A 265 -4.35 27.28 1.36
N GLU A 266 -5.41 26.69 0.81
CA GLU A 266 -5.96 27.08 -0.50
C GLU A 266 -7.44 26.71 -0.59
#